data_AF-A0A0G1TM41-F1
#
_entry.id   AF-A0A0G1TM41-F1
#
_cell.length_a   1.000
_cell.length_b   1.000
_cell.length_c   1.000
_cell.angle_alpha   90.00
_cell.angle_beta   90.00
_cell.angle_gamma   90.00
#
_symmetry.space_group_name_H-M   'P 1'
#
loop_
_entity.id
_entity.type
_entity.pdbx_description
1 polymer ?
#
loop_
_entity_poly.entity_id
_entity_poly.type
_entity_poly.pdbx_seq_one_letter_code
_entity_poly.pdbx_strand_id
1 'polypeptide(L)'
;MGRAARHVSGEVIMYADRMTDSMNAAIGEVGRRRHVQLAYNKVHGIIPQGITKPIRERLVEKEEEVQDKPLLARASQEELDRMTPEDKKKFVTQLTRAMRRASRDLDFEQAAKLRDTITQMSLSTNA
;
A
#
# COMPACT_ATOMS: atom_id res chain seq x y z
N MET A 1 -8.59 -15.34 3.92
CA MET A 1 -9.93 -14.75 4.20
C MET A 1 -9.90 -13.65 5.26
N GLY A 2 -9.15 -13.77 6.37
CA GLY A 2 -9.16 -12.77 7.45
C GLY A 2 -8.73 -11.33 7.10
N ARG A 3 -7.94 -11.12 6.04
CA ARG A 3 -7.57 -9.75 5.59
C ARG A 3 -8.80 -8.97 5.10
N ALA A 4 -9.73 -9.62 4.40
CA ALA A 4 -10.95 -9.01 3.88
C ALA A 4 -11.94 -8.64 5.01
N ALA A 5 -11.88 -9.34 6.16
CA ALA A 5 -12.80 -9.13 7.29
C ALA A 5 -12.66 -7.77 7.99
N ARG A 6 -11.69 -6.93 7.59
CA ARG A 6 -11.52 -5.57 8.10
C ARG A 6 -12.37 -4.52 7.38
N HIS A 7 -13.11 -4.92 6.35
CA HIS A 7 -13.98 -4.05 5.57
C HIS A 7 -15.42 -4.54 5.62
N VAL A 8 -16.39 -3.62 5.65
CA VAL A 8 -17.82 -3.94 5.74
C VAL A 8 -18.32 -4.77 4.54
N SER A 9 -17.82 -4.47 3.34
CA SER A 9 -18.09 -5.21 2.10
C SER A 9 -16.95 -6.17 1.71
N GLY A 10 -16.15 -6.62 2.70
CA GLY A 10 -15.02 -7.51 2.42
C GLY A 10 -15.46 -8.83 1.78
N GLU A 11 -14.93 -9.12 0.60
CA GLU A 11 -15.19 -10.34 -0.17
C GLU A 11 -13.89 -11.07 -0.51
N VAL A 12 -13.98 -12.38 -0.74
CA VAL A 12 -12.85 -13.23 -1.14
C VAL A 12 -13.29 -14.10 -2.30
N ILE A 13 -12.61 -13.94 -3.43
CA ILE A 13 -12.80 -14.77 -4.63
C ILE A 13 -11.67 -15.80 -4.66
N MET A 14 -12.01 -17.07 -4.82
CA MET A 14 -11.03 -18.16 -4.96
C MET A 14 -11.17 -18.77 -6.34
N TYR A 15 -10.11 -18.66 -7.14
CA TYR A 15 -10.04 -19.32 -8.45
C TYR A 15 -9.50 -20.73 -8.27
N ALA A 16 -10.33 -21.73 -8.56
CA ALA A 16 -9.95 -23.13 -8.51
C ALA A 16 -10.89 -23.94 -9.41
N ASP A 17 -10.35 -24.95 -10.10
CA ASP A 17 -11.16 -25.85 -10.93
C ASP A 17 -11.96 -26.86 -10.09
N ARG A 18 -11.47 -27.17 -8.88
CA ARG A 18 -12.10 -28.10 -7.95
C ARG A 18 -12.00 -27.63 -6.51
N MET A 19 -12.97 -28.06 -5.70
CA MET A 19 -12.97 -27.86 -4.27
C MET A 19 -12.01 -28.83 -3.60
N THR A 20 -11.03 -28.31 -2.86
CA THR A 20 -10.11 -29.10 -2.03
C THR A 20 -10.64 -29.20 -0.59
N ASP A 21 -10.19 -30.20 0.17
CA ASP A 21 -10.59 -30.35 1.57
C ASP A 21 -10.19 -29.14 2.43
N SER A 22 -9.02 -28.56 2.16
CA SER A 22 -8.58 -27.31 2.80
C SER A 22 -9.51 -26.15 2.50
N MET A 23 -10.02 -26.04 1.27
CA MET A 23 -11.01 -25.02 0.91
C MET A 23 -12.33 -25.28 1.64
N ASN A 24 -12.81 -26.52 1.67
CA ASN A 24 -14.04 -26.89 2.37
C ASN A 24 -13.96 -26.55 3.85
N ALA A 25 -12.85 -26.90 4.52
CA ALA A 25 -12.63 -26.56 5.92
C ALA A 25 -12.59 -25.04 6.15
N ALA A 26 -11.87 -24.31 5.30
CA ALA A 26 -11.76 -22.85 5.42
C ALA A 26 -13.09 -22.13 5.19
N ILE A 27 -13.84 -22.51 4.15
CA ILE A 27 -15.16 -21.93 3.83
C ILE A 27 -16.16 -22.28 4.93
N GLY A 28 -16.17 -23.53 5.40
CA GLY A 28 -17.04 -23.98 6.47
C GLY A 28 -16.83 -23.19 7.76
N GLU A 29 -15.58 -23.00 8.18
CA GLU A 29 -15.27 -22.23 9.39
C GLU A 29 -15.62 -20.74 9.25
N VAL A 30 -15.40 -20.14 8.07
CA VAL A 30 -15.80 -18.75 7.80
C VAL A 30 -17.32 -18.60 7.80
N GLY A 31 -18.04 -19.54 7.19
CA GLY A 31 -19.51 -19.57 7.19
C GLY A 31 -20.07 -19.68 8.61
N ARG A 32 -19.54 -20.60 9.41
CA ARG A 32 -19.91 -20.79 10.82
C ARG A 32 -19.69 -19.50 11.63
N ARG A 33 -18.52 -18.87 11.52
CA ARG A 33 -18.21 -17.61 12.22
C ARG A 33 -19.14 -16.47 11.80
N ARG A 34 -19.38 -16.31 10.49
CA ARG A 34 -20.24 -15.25 9.95
C ARG A 34 -21.68 -15.41 10.43
N HIS A 35 -22.20 -16.64 10.49
CA HIS A 35 -23.54 -16.90 10.99
C HIS A 35 -23.71 -16.47 12.46
N VAL A 36 -22.77 -16.86 13.33
CA VAL A 36 -22.79 -16.46 14.75
C VAL A 36 -22.70 -14.94 14.89
N GLN A 37 -21.84 -14.28 14.12
CA GLN A 37 -21.69 -12.82 14.14
C GLN A 37 -22.97 -12.10 13.70
N LEU A 38 -23.62 -12.56 12.63
CA LEU A 38 -24.89 -11.98 12.15
C LEU A 38 -26.02 -12.16 13.17
N ALA A 39 -26.11 -13.35 13.79
CA ALA A 39 -27.09 -13.61 14.83
C ALA A 39 -26.88 -12.70 16.04
N TYR A 40 -25.62 -12.58 16.52
CA TYR A 40 -25.25 -11.68 17.61
C TYR A 40 -25.60 -10.22 17.27
N ASN A 41 -25.21 -9.75 16.09
CA ASN A 41 -25.49 -8.40 15.64
C ASN A 41 -27.00 -8.12 15.57
N LYS A 42 -27.81 -9.08 15.11
CA LYS A 42 -29.27 -8.94 15.05
C LYS A 42 -29.89 -8.85 16.44
N VAL A 43 -29.46 -9.70 17.37
CA VAL A 43 -29.94 -9.70 18.77
C VAL A 43 -29.59 -8.40 19.48
N HIS A 44 -28.42 -7.83 19.20
CA HIS A 44 -27.92 -6.63 19.86
C HIS A 44 -28.11 -5.33 19.08
N GLY A 45 -28.74 -5.36 17.90
CA GLY A 45 -28.93 -4.17 17.05
C GLY A 45 -27.63 -3.55 16.53
N ILE A 46 -26.56 -4.32 16.38
CA ILE A 46 -25.24 -3.81 15.97
C ILE A 46 -25.18 -3.70 14.44
N ILE A 47 -24.90 -2.50 13.94
CA ILE A 47 -24.65 -2.24 12.51
C ILE A 47 -23.13 -2.31 12.27
N PRO A 48 -22.64 -3.18 11.36
CA PRO A 48 -21.22 -3.24 11.03
C PRO A 48 -20.72 -1.90 10.46
N GLN A 49 -19.63 -1.38 11.01
CA GLN A 49 -18.99 -0.14 10.56
C GLN A 49 -17.48 -0.35 10.35
N GLY A 50 -16.90 0.42 9.43
CA GLY A 50 -15.45 0.44 9.21
C GLY A 50 -14.73 1.13 10.37
N ILE A 51 -13.56 0.62 10.75
CA ILE A 51 -12.73 1.23 11.79
C ILE A 51 -11.80 2.27 11.17
N THR A 52 -11.90 3.52 11.59
CA THR A 52 -10.93 4.58 11.28
C THR A 52 -9.86 4.60 12.38
N LYS A 53 -8.63 4.16 12.06
CA LYS A 53 -7.52 4.17 13.03
C LYS A 53 -6.65 5.41 12.81
N PRO A 54 -6.32 6.18 13.86
CA PRO A 54 -5.33 7.24 13.76
C PRO A 54 -3.94 6.65 13.47
N ILE A 55 -3.15 7.38 12.70
CA ILE A 55 -1.75 7.04 12.43
C ILE A 55 -1.00 7.20 13.75
N ARG A 56 -0.42 6.10 14.25
CA ARG A 56 0.42 6.16 15.46
C ARG A 56 1.76 6.78 15.08
N GLU A 57 2.17 7.81 15.81
CA GLU A 57 3.52 8.37 15.71
C GLU A 57 4.54 7.28 16.02
N ARG A 58 5.54 7.14 15.14
CA ARG A 58 6.53 6.07 15.22
C ARG A 58 7.56 6.43 16.29
N LEU A 59 7.44 5.82 17.46
CA LEU A 59 8.50 5.75 18.48
C LEU A 59 9.59 4.77 18.01
N VAL A 60 10.52 5.18 17.15
CA VAL A 60 11.81 4.45 16.98
C VAL A 60 12.93 5.44 16.68
N GLU A 61 13.97 5.32 17.50
CA GLU A 61 15.24 6.02 17.51
C GLU A 61 15.95 5.99 16.15
N LYS A 62 16.70 7.08 15.88
CA LYS A 62 17.59 7.25 14.73
C LYS A 62 18.61 6.10 14.69
N GLU A 63 18.42 5.14 13.79
CA GLU A 63 19.52 4.28 13.34
C GLU A 63 20.14 4.87 12.07
N GLU A 64 21.39 5.28 12.29
CA GLU A 64 22.53 5.58 11.44
C GLU A 64 22.37 5.93 9.95
N GLU A 65 23.00 7.06 9.68
CA GLU A 65 23.19 7.79 8.44
C GLU A 65 24.04 6.98 7.44
N VAL A 66 23.42 6.18 6.58
CA VAL A 66 24.09 5.73 5.36
C VAL A 66 23.97 6.83 4.31
N GLN A 67 25.02 7.65 4.23
CA GLN A 67 25.23 8.66 3.19
C GLN A 67 25.35 8.00 1.80
N ASP A 68 24.21 7.68 1.19
CA ASP A 68 24.16 7.54 -0.26
C ASP A 68 24.10 8.95 -0.87
N LYS A 69 25.24 9.39 -1.39
CA LYS A 69 25.46 10.65 -2.14
C LYS A 69 24.31 10.96 -3.09
N PRO A 70 23.90 12.23 -3.25
CA PRO A 70 22.79 12.60 -4.12
C PRO A 70 23.27 12.58 -5.57
N LEU A 71 23.05 11.47 -6.26
CA LEU A 71 23.02 11.50 -7.71
C LEU A 71 21.63 11.98 -8.13
N LEU A 72 21.61 13.12 -8.83
CA LEU A 72 20.57 13.54 -9.77
C LEU A 72 19.33 14.25 -9.22
N ALA A 73 19.48 15.55 -9.00
CA ALA A 73 18.39 16.53 -9.06
C ALA A 73 18.29 17.23 -10.43
N ARG A 74 18.95 16.72 -11.50
CA ARG A 74 18.95 17.35 -12.83
C ARG A 74 19.08 16.31 -13.95
N ALA A 75 18.15 15.37 -14.05
CA ALA A 75 17.92 14.72 -15.34
C ALA A 75 17.04 15.67 -16.18
N SER A 76 17.51 16.06 -17.36
CA SER A 76 16.71 16.85 -18.30
C SER A 76 15.53 16.01 -18.82
N GLN A 77 14.42 16.67 -19.18
CA GLN A 77 13.22 15.99 -19.71
C GLN A 77 13.57 15.08 -20.91
N GLU A 78 14.58 15.48 -21.70
CA GLU A 78 15.08 14.75 -22.87
C GLU A 78 15.85 13.45 -22.52
N GLU A 79 16.51 13.39 -21.36
CA GLU A 79 17.18 12.18 -20.89
C GLU A 79 16.19 11.17 -20.32
N LEU A 80 15.11 11.66 -19.72
CA LEU A 80 14.00 10.86 -19.20
C LEU A 80 13.22 10.14 -20.30
N ASP A 81 13.02 10.77 -21.45
CA ASP A 81 12.33 10.15 -22.59
C ASP A 81 13.18 9.10 -23.31
N ARG A 82 14.51 9.17 -23.19
CA ARG A 82 15.44 8.18 -23.78
C ARG A 82 15.71 6.97 -22.87
N MET A 83 15.25 6.99 -21.63
CA MET A 83 15.45 5.89 -20.69
C MET A 83 14.55 4.70 -21.01
N THR A 84 15.12 3.50 -20.85
CA THR A 84 14.35 2.26 -20.94
C THR A 84 13.30 2.20 -19.82
N PRO A 85 12.20 1.43 -19.99
CA PRO A 85 11.21 1.22 -18.93
C PRO A 85 11.80 0.70 -17.61
N GLU A 86 12.88 -0.09 -17.68
CA GLU A 86 13.59 -0.57 -16.48
C GLU A 86 14.37 0.53 -15.76
N ASP A 87 15.03 1.42 -16.50
CA ASP A 87 15.76 2.55 -15.92
C ASP A 87 14.82 3.56 -15.29
N LYS A 88 13.66 3.82 -15.93
CA LYS A 88 12.57 4.62 -15.34
C LYS A 88 12.10 4.03 -14.01
N LYS A 89 11.92 2.71 -13.91
CA LYS A 89 11.51 2.04 -12.68
C LYS A 89 12.55 2.16 -11.57
N LYS A 90 13.84 2.04 -11.90
CA LYS A 90 14.94 2.25 -10.95
C LYS A 90 14.97 3.70 -10.47
N PHE A 91 14.80 4.66 -11.36
CA PHE A 91 14.77 6.08 -11.05
C PHE A 91 13.59 6.45 -10.14
N VAL A 92 12.39 5.96 -10.44
CA VAL A 92 11.20 6.14 -9.57
C VAL A 92 11.42 5.54 -8.18
N THR A 93 12.11 4.39 -8.09
CA THR A 93 12.45 3.77 -6.80
C THR A 93 13.40 4.66 -5.99
N GLN A 94 14.40 5.26 -6.64
CA GLN A 94 15.34 6.19 -6.01
C GLN A 94 14.63 7.47 -5.54
N LEU A 95 13.79 8.08 -6.38
CA LEU A 95 12.98 9.24 -6.02
C LEU A 95 12.03 8.94 -4.86
N THR A 96 11.41 7.75 -4.84
CA THR A 96 10.54 7.33 -3.74
C THR A 96 11.32 7.21 -2.42
N ARG A 97 12.57 6.73 -2.48
CA ARG A 97 13.46 6.67 -1.31
C ARG A 97 13.84 8.07 -0.83
N ALA A 98 14.16 8.99 -1.73
CA ALA A 98 14.45 10.39 -1.42
C ALA A 98 13.22 11.10 -0.81
N MET A 99 12.04 10.91 -1.38
CA MET A 99 10.77 11.45 -0.87
C MET A 99 10.50 10.98 0.55
N ARG A 100 10.69 9.68 0.82
CA ARG A 100 10.52 9.11 2.17
C ARG A 100 11.56 9.63 3.16
N ARG A 101 12.78 9.96 2.72
CA ARG A 101 13.79 10.62 3.58
C ARG A 101 13.34 12.04 3.91
N ALA A 102 12.99 12.85 2.92
CA ALA A 102 12.47 14.21 3.12
C ALA A 102 11.26 14.24 4.07
N SER A 103 10.32 13.30 3.92
CA SER A 103 9.18 13.17 4.85
C SER A 103 9.57 12.78 6.28
N ARG A 104 10.66 12.02 6.47
CA ARG A 104 11.19 11.69 7.80
C ARG A 104 11.91 12.89 8.43
N ASP A 105 12.59 13.67 7.62
CA ASP A 105 13.34 14.85 8.02
C ASP A 105 12.42 16.09 8.20
N LEU A 106 11.10 15.89 8.10
CA LEU A 106 10.06 16.92 8.19
C LEU A 106 10.12 18.00 7.09
N ASP A 107 10.86 17.74 6.01
CA ASP A 107 10.90 18.58 4.81
C ASP A 107 9.76 18.18 3.86
N PHE A 108 8.57 18.69 4.16
CA PHE A 108 7.37 18.39 3.39
C PHE A 108 7.34 19.05 2.02
N GLU A 109 8.05 20.18 1.83
CA GLU A 109 8.12 20.86 0.55
C GLU A 109 8.91 20.04 -0.48
N GLN A 110 10.08 19.51 -0.07
CA GLN A 110 10.86 18.64 -0.93
C GLN A 110 10.16 17.31 -1.16
N ALA A 111 9.52 16.74 -0.13
CA ALA A 111 8.72 15.53 -0.29
C ALA A 111 7.56 15.72 -1.29
N ALA A 112 6.87 16.86 -1.25
CA ALA A 112 5.81 17.19 -2.20
C ALA A 112 6.32 17.31 -3.63
N LYS A 113 7.43 18.03 -3.84
CA LYS A 113 8.08 18.15 -5.16
C LYS A 113 8.46 16.78 -5.72
N LEU A 114 9.08 15.93 -4.90
CA LEU A 114 9.47 14.57 -5.32
C LEU A 114 8.26 13.69 -5.65
N ARG A 115 7.17 13.79 -4.89
CA ARG A 115 5.90 13.10 -5.17
C ARG A 115 5.34 13.50 -6.54
N ASP A 116 5.32 14.80 -6.82
CA ASP A 116 4.73 15.32 -8.06
C ASP A 116 5.57 14.86 -9.27
N THR A 117 6.90 14.88 -9.15
CA THR A 117 7.81 14.32 -10.16
C THR A 117 7.60 12.82 -10.38
N ILE A 118 7.45 12.03 -9.31
CA ILE A 118 7.15 10.58 -9.42
C ILE A 118 5.81 10.36 -10.14
N THR A 119 4.80 11.16 -9.81
CA THR A 119 3.46 11.05 -10.39
C THR A 119 3.51 11.32 -11.89
N GLN A 120 4.19 12.39 -12.30
CA GLN A 120 4.41 12.74 -13.71
C GLN A 120 5.11 11.61 -14.48
N MET A 121 6.16 11.01 -13.92
CA MET A 121 6.88 9.90 -14.55
C MET A 121 6.02 8.63 -14.66
N SER A 122 5.22 8.33 -13.62
CA SER A 122 4.35 7.14 -13.62
C SER A 122 3.22 7.23 -14.65
N LEU A 123 2.66 8.43 -14.85
CA LEU A 123 1.63 8.68 -15.85
C LEU A 123 2.19 8.55 -17.28
N SER A 124 3.41 9.04 -17.52
CA SER A 124 4.07 8.95 -18.83
C SER A 124 4.43 7.52 -19.27
N THR A 125 4.51 6.57 -18.34
CA THR A 125 4.84 5.17 -18.64
C THR A 125 3.61 4.34 -19.04
N ASN A 126 2.41 4.83 -18.72
CA ASN A 126 1.13 4.13 -18.96
C ASN A 126 0.35 4.66 -20.18
N ALA A 127 0.92 5.60 -20.93
CA ALA A 127 0.40 6.10 -22.21
C ALA A 127 1.26 5.53 -23.36
#